data_AF-A0A7S3BC60-F1
#
_entry.id   AF-A0A7S3BC60-F1
#
_cell.length_a   1.000
_cell.length_b   1.000
_cell.length_c   1.000
_cell.angle_alpha   90.00
_cell.angle_beta   90.00
_cell.angle_gamma   90.00
#
_symmetry.space_group_name_H-M   'P 1'
#
loop_
_entity.id
_entity.type
_entity.pdbx_description
1 polymer ?
#
loop_
_entity_poly.entity_id
_entity_poly.type
_entity_poly.pdbx_seq_one_letter_code
_entity_poly.pdbx_strand_id
1 'polypeptide(L)'
;EHMRERFAEGRLVFSAGAKDMDLVIRMYRAGFVGIFEAYRKFDPQGCYVAWAGMEWGAAEAKQVASALSYAAAHCTFSGGAAGRVIMRLEGNAFGAAGEKAIRAAVARCRGFGEMHF
;
A
#
# COMPACT_ATOMS: atom_id res chain seq x y z
N GLU A 1 5.59 -8.96 -8.55
CA GLU A 1 6.34 -10.06 -9.21
C GLU A 1 6.01 -11.42 -8.62
N HIS A 2 5.97 -11.56 -7.29
CA HIS A 2 5.79 -12.85 -6.60
C HIS A 2 4.61 -13.76 -7.05
N MET A 3 3.45 -13.18 -7.40
CA MET A 3 2.30 -13.99 -7.86
C MET A 3 2.52 -14.60 -9.25
N ARG A 4 3.22 -13.88 -10.15
CA ARG A 4 3.58 -14.37 -11.50
C ARG A 4 4.66 -15.43 -11.45
N GLU A 5 5.65 -15.25 -10.57
CA GLU A 5 6.70 -16.24 -10.32
C GLU A 5 6.12 -17.54 -9.80
N ARG A 6 5.28 -17.49 -8.76
CA ARG A 6 4.66 -18.70 -8.19
C ARG A 6 3.70 -19.40 -9.15
N PHE A 7 3.02 -18.66 -10.04
CA PHE A 7 2.24 -19.26 -11.12
C PHE A 7 3.13 -19.94 -12.16
N ALA A 8 4.22 -19.30 -12.59
CA ALA A 8 5.19 -19.90 -13.52
C ALA A 8 5.87 -21.15 -12.95
N GLU A 9 6.09 -21.18 -11.63
CA GLU A 9 6.60 -22.33 -10.89
C GLU A 9 5.56 -23.46 -10.66
N GLY A 10 4.30 -23.28 -11.10
CA GLY A 10 3.21 -24.24 -10.89
C GLY A 10 2.73 -24.34 -9.44
N ARG A 11 3.18 -23.44 -8.55
CA ARG A 11 2.82 -23.39 -7.12
C ARG A 11 1.51 -22.65 -6.85
N LEU A 12 0.91 -22.08 -7.90
CA LEU A 12 -0.38 -21.40 -7.90
C LEU A 12 -1.10 -21.82 -9.17
N VAL A 13 -2.31 -22.34 -9.05
CA VAL A 13 -3.10 -22.82 -10.20
C VAL A 13 -4.29 -21.88 -10.39
N PHE A 14 -4.29 -21.15 -11.50
CA PHE A 14 -5.47 -20.43 -12.00
C PHE A 14 -6.08 -21.23 -13.15
N SER A 15 -7.39 -21.46 -13.12
CA SER A 15 -8.08 -22.38 -14.04
C SER A 15 -8.08 -21.91 -15.50
N ALA A 16 -7.95 -20.60 -15.79
CA ALA A 16 -7.73 -20.05 -17.13
C ALA A 16 -6.32 -19.46 -17.33
N GLY A 17 -5.35 -19.86 -16.51
CA GLY A 17 -3.93 -19.55 -16.67
C GLY A 17 -3.58 -18.06 -16.47
N ALA A 18 -2.69 -17.53 -17.32
CA ALA A 18 -2.12 -16.17 -17.15
C ALA A 18 -3.16 -15.04 -17.19
N LYS A 19 -4.31 -15.24 -17.86
CA LYS A 19 -5.37 -14.23 -17.98
C LYS A 19 -6.09 -13.97 -16.65
N ASP A 20 -6.36 -15.03 -15.89
CA ASP A 20 -6.97 -14.93 -14.55
C ASP A 20 -6.03 -14.23 -13.57
N MET A 21 -4.74 -14.55 -13.64
CA MET A 21 -3.73 -13.91 -12.83
C MET A 21 -3.63 -12.40 -13.12
N ASP A 22 -3.63 -11.99 -14.39
CA ASP A 22 -3.63 -10.57 -14.75
C ASP A 22 -4.93 -9.86 -14.34
N LEU A 23 -6.07 -10.56 -14.34
CA LEU A 23 -7.32 -10.04 -13.80
C LEU A 23 -7.22 -9.83 -12.28
N VAL A 24 -6.77 -10.83 -11.53
CA VAL A 24 -6.59 -10.76 -10.07
C VAL A 24 -5.62 -9.64 -9.68
N ILE A 25 -4.46 -9.55 -10.35
CA ILE A 25 -3.48 -8.47 -10.12
C ILE A 25 -4.12 -7.10 -10.41
N ARG A 26 -4.90 -6.97 -11.48
CA ARG A 26 -5.61 -5.72 -11.80
C ARG A 26 -6.64 -5.36 -10.74
N MET A 27 -7.42 -6.33 -10.25
CA MET A 27 -8.40 -6.11 -9.19
C MET A 27 -7.73 -5.66 -7.88
N TYR A 28 -6.64 -6.31 -7.46
CA TYR A 28 -5.90 -5.90 -6.28
C TYR A 28 -5.28 -4.51 -6.43
N ARG A 29 -4.71 -4.18 -7.59
CA ARG A 29 -4.21 -2.83 -7.88
C ARG A 29 -5.31 -1.78 -7.85
N ALA A 30 -6.44 -2.05 -8.51
CA ALA A 30 -7.58 -1.14 -8.54
C ALA A 30 -8.17 -0.92 -7.16
N GLY A 31 -8.33 -1.97 -6.35
CA GLY A 31 -8.79 -1.85 -4.96
C GLY A 31 -7.79 -1.09 -4.08
N PHE A 32 -6.50 -1.40 -4.19
CA PHE A 32 -5.44 -0.74 -3.43
C PHE A 32 -5.37 0.76 -3.75
N VAL A 33 -5.32 1.14 -5.03
CA VAL A 33 -5.36 2.55 -5.47
C VAL A 33 -6.67 3.21 -5.08
N GLY A 34 -7.79 2.51 -5.30
CA GLY A 34 -9.13 3.01 -5.01
C GLY A 34 -9.33 3.40 -3.54
N ILE A 35 -8.66 2.73 -2.60
CA ILE A 35 -8.67 3.15 -1.18
C ILE A 35 -8.07 4.55 -1.03
N PHE A 36 -6.91 4.83 -1.61
CA PHE A 36 -6.26 6.15 -1.48
C PHE A 36 -6.98 7.26 -2.24
N GLU A 37 -7.74 6.93 -3.29
CA GLU A 37 -8.50 7.92 -4.06
C GLU A 37 -9.90 8.17 -3.49
N ALA A 38 -10.53 7.14 -2.92
CA ALA A 38 -11.92 7.20 -2.47
C ALA A 38 -12.09 7.38 -0.96
N TYR A 39 -11.03 7.25 -0.13
CA TYR A 39 -11.20 7.29 1.33
C TYR A 39 -11.94 8.55 1.80
N ARG A 40 -11.66 9.73 1.21
CA ARG A 40 -12.35 10.98 1.56
C ARG A 40 -13.85 10.99 1.28
N LYS A 41 -14.32 10.17 0.33
CA LYS A 41 -15.76 10.04 0.05
C LYS A 41 -16.49 9.41 1.23
N PHE A 42 -15.84 8.48 1.91
CA PHE A 42 -16.42 7.69 3.00
C PHE A 42 -15.98 8.18 4.38
N ASP A 43 -14.89 8.94 4.43
CA ASP A 43 -14.38 9.59 5.63
C ASP A 43 -13.92 11.03 5.29
N PRO A 44 -14.87 11.98 5.18
CA PRO A 44 -14.56 13.35 4.75
C PRO A 44 -13.62 14.10 5.70
N GLN A 45 -13.61 13.69 6.97
CA GLN A 45 -12.78 14.24 8.04
C GLN A 45 -11.56 13.37 8.34
N GLY A 46 -11.65 12.05 8.18
CA GLY A 46 -10.56 11.16 8.45
C GLY A 46 -9.55 11.16 7.31
N CYS A 47 -8.35 11.54 7.69
CA CYS A 47 -7.21 11.54 6.81
C CYS A 47 -6.48 10.19 6.84
N TYR A 48 -7.03 9.14 7.46
CA TYR A 48 -6.24 7.99 7.91
C TYR A 48 -6.40 6.74 7.04
N VAL A 49 -5.27 6.12 6.68
CA VAL A 49 -5.22 4.71 6.30
C VAL A 49 -4.52 3.96 7.43
N ALA A 50 -5.24 3.00 8.03
CA ALA A 50 -4.76 2.26 9.20
C ALA A 50 -4.33 0.83 8.84
N TRP A 51 -3.03 0.57 8.94
CA TRP A 51 -2.41 -0.75 8.99
C TRP A 51 -1.75 -0.96 10.36
N ALA A 52 -2.45 -0.55 11.41
CA ALA A 52 -1.98 -0.66 12.79
C ALA A 52 -2.24 -2.06 13.36
N GLY A 53 -1.34 -2.55 14.22
CA GLY A 53 -1.52 -3.81 14.96
C GLY A 53 -1.58 -5.07 14.08
N MET A 54 -0.86 -5.08 12.94
CA MET A 54 -0.87 -6.20 12.00
C MET A 54 0.17 -7.28 12.34
N GLU A 55 0.87 -7.14 13.47
CA GLU A 55 1.99 -7.99 13.89
C GLU A 55 3.14 -8.06 12.86
N TRP A 56 3.25 -7.05 12.01
CA TRP A 56 4.27 -7.01 10.96
C TRP A 56 5.66 -6.66 11.52
N GLY A 57 6.69 -7.33 11.03
CA GLY A 57 8.06 -7.16 11.46
C GLY A 57 8.96 -6.50 10.41
N ALA A 58 10.27 -6.59 10.63
CA ALA A 58 11.28 -6.05 9.71
C ALA A 58 11.18 -6.62 8.28
N ALA A 59 10.70 -7.85 8.11
CA ALA A 59 10.53 -8.48 6.80
C ALA A 59 9.42 -7.81 5.98
N GLU A 60 8.31 -7.48 6.63
CA GLU A 60 7.14 -6.85 6.01
C GLU A 60 7.36 -5.36 5.72
N ALA A 61 8.27 -4.69 6.45
CA ALA A 61 8.58 -3.28 6.24
C ALA A 61 8.95 -2.96 4.77
N LYS A 62 9.68 -3.85 4.11
CA LYS A 62 10.04 -3.70 2.69
C LYS A 62 8.81 -3.79 1.78
N GLN A 63 7.86 -4.66 2.09
CA GLN A 63 6.63 -4.81 1.33
C GLN A 63 5.73 -3.58 1.51
N VAL A 64 5.60 -3.07 2.73
CA VAL A 64 4.90 -1.82 3.06
C VAL A 64 5.51 -0.65 2.29
N ALA A 65 6.84 -0.49 2.33
CA ALA A 65 7.53 0.56 1.58
C ALA A 65 7.28 0.47 0.06
N SER A 66 7.33 -0.75 -0.51
CA SER A 66 7.04 -0.98 -1.93
C SER A 66 5.59 -0.62 -2.28
N ALA A 67 4.62 -1.04 -1.45
CA ALA A 67 3.21 -0.75 -1.63
C ALA A 67 2.93 0.76 -1.60
N LEU A 68 3.52 1.48 -0.64
CA LEU A 68 3.35 2.92 -0.53
C LEU A 68 4.06 3.70 -1.64
N SER A 69 5.22 3.22 -2.10
CA SER A 69 5.89 3.77 -3.30
C SER A 69 5.02 3.59 -4.55
N TYR A 70 4.37 2.44 -4.69
CA TYR A 70 3.39 2.19 -5.75
C TYR A 70 2.20 3.15 -5.65
N ALA A 71 1.62 3.31 -4.46
CA ALA A 71 0.53 4.27 -4.25
C ALA A 71 0.95 5.71 -4.63
N ALA A 72 2.13 6.14 -4.20
CA ALA A 72 2.68 7.46 -4.51
C ALA A 72 2.83 7.70 -6.02
N ALA A 73 3.15 6.67 -6.81
CA ALA A 73 3.31 6.76 -8.26
C ALA A 73 2.00 6.68 -9.05
N HIS A 74 0.96 6.07 -8.47
CA HIS A 74 -0.25 5.69 -9.22
C HIS A 74 -1.56 6.30 -8.73
N CYS A 75 -1.62 6.87 -7.52
CA CYS A 75 -2.84 7.46 -6.98
C CYS A 75 -2.91 8.96 -7.27
N THR A 76 -4.10 9.44 -7.62
CA THR A 76 -4.38 10.88 -7.69
C THR A 76 -4.96 11.33 -6.35
N PHE A 77 -4.12 11.88 -5.47
CA PHE A 77 -4.52 12.35 -4.14
C PHE A 77 -5.42 13.60 -4.26
N SER A 78 -6.73 13.35 -4.31
CA SER A 78 -7.78 14.34 -4.52
C SER A 78 -8.10 15.09 -3.21
N GLY A 79 -7.25 16.04 -2.81
CA GLY A 79 -7.49 16.70 -1.51
C GLY A 79 -6.86 18.07 -1.22
N GLY A 80 -5.95 18.61 -2.04
CA GLY A 80 -5.27 19.87 -1.72
C GLY A 80 -4.51 19.85 -0.38
N ALA A 81 -4.11 21.02 0.15
CA ALA A 81 -3.26 21.13 1.33
C ALA A 81 -3.87 20.58 2.65
N ALA A 82 -5.21 20.45 2.71
CA ALA A 82 -5.95 19.84 3.82
C ALA A 82 -6.33 18.36 3.56
N GLY A 83 -5.62 17.67 2.65
CA GLY A 83 -6.01 16.36 2.13
C GLY A 83 -4.87 15.39 1.91
N ARG A 84 -3.91 15.37 2.83
CA ARG A 84 -2.86 14.35 2.84
C ARG A 84 -3.33 13.11 3.60
N VAL A 85 -2.93 11.94 3.13
CA VAL A 85 -3.15 10.65 3.78
C VAL A 85 -2.19 10.50 4.94
N ILE A 86 -2.72 10.45 6.15
CA ILE A 86 -2.02 10.05 7.36
C ILE A 86 -2.00 8.52 7.44
N MET A 87 -0.82 7.94 7.62
CA MET A 87 -0.67 6.50 7.79
C MET A 87 -0.59 6.15 9.27
N ARG A 88 -1.46 5.25 9.71
CA ARG A 88 -1.41 4.64 11.04
C ARG A 88 -0.78 3.27 10.92
N LEU A 89 0.45 3.15 11.37
CA LEU A 89 1.29 1.95 11.33
C LEU A 89 1.68 1.51 12.75
N GLU A 90 1.04 2.07 13.79
CA GLU A 90 1.36 1.80 15.18
C GLU A 90 1.15 0.32 15.54
N GLY A 91 1.94 -0.19 16.48
CA GLY A 91 1.79 -1.57 16.96
C GLY A 91 2.37 -2.63 16.01
N ASN A 92 3.18 -2.23 15.04
CA ASN A 92 4.01 -3.13 14.25
C ASN A 92 5.47 -3.09 14.73
N ALA A 93 6.24 -4.14 14.47
CA ALA A 93 7.63 -4.32 14.89
C ALA A 93 8.63 -4.12 13.73
N PHE A 94 8.47 -3.06 12.92
CA PHE A 94 9.32 -2.84 11.73
C PHE A 94 10.79 -2.54 12.04
N GLY A 95 11.06 -1.97 13.22
CA GLY A 95 12.37 -1.45 13.61
C GLY A 95 12.80 -0.22 12.81
N ALA A 96 13.81 0.50 13.34
CA ALA A 96 14.21 1.82 12.81
C ALA A 96 14.59 1.82 11.31
N ALA A 97 15.21 0.75 10.82
CA ALA A 97 15.55 0.62 9.41
C ALA A 97 14.31 0.47 8.52
N GLY A 98 13.32 -0.31 8.97
CA GLY A 98 12.05 -0.50 8.28
C GLY A 98 11.23 0.78 8.23
N GLU A 99 11.10 1.48 9.37
CA GLU A 99 10.41 2.77 9.45
C GLU A 99 11.05 3.82 8.54
N LYS A 100 12.39 3.89 8.51
CA LYS A 100 13.12 4.80 7.62
C LYS A 100 12.84 4.50 6.14
N ALA A 101 12.80 3.22 5.76
CA ALA A 101 12.50 2.82 4.39
C ALA A 101 11.06 3.20 4.00
N ILE A 102 10.10 2.98 4.90
CA ILE A 102 8.69 3.34 4.69
C ILE A 102 8.53 4.86 4.51
N ARG A 103 9.16 5.67 5.36
CA ARG A 103 9.15 7.14 5.21
C ARG A 103 9.79 7.58 3.90
N ALA A 104 10.92 6.99 3.53
CA ALA A 104 11.62 7.32 2.29
C ALA A 104 10.78 7.00 1.04
N ALA A 105 9.98 5.93 1.08
CA ALA A 105 9.17 5.48 -0.04
C ALA A 105 8.14 6.51 -0.52
N VAL A 106 7.67 7.39 0.38
CA VAL A 106 6.67 8.41 0.06
C VAL A 106 7.16 9.84 0.23
N ALA A 107 8.41 10.06 0.62
CA ALA A 107 8.95 11.37 0.99
C ALA A 107 8.79 12.44 -0.11
N ARG A 108 8.71 12.04 -1.38
CA ARG A 108 8.52 12.93 -2.54
C ARG A 108 7.06 13.12 -2.95
N CYS A 109 6.14 12.37 -2.34
CA CYS A 109 4.72 12.44 -2.65
C CYS A 109 4.01 13.39 -1.70
N ARG A 110 3.46 14.48 -2.24
CA ARG A 110 2.69 15.47 -1.45
C ARG A 110 1.33 14.95 -0.96
N GLY A 111 0.92 13.79 -1.46
CA GLY A 111 -0.32 13.11 -1.08
C GLY A 111 -0.25 12.39 0.25
N PHE A 112 0.94 12.05 0.74
CA PHE A 112 1.13 11.46 2.06
C PHE A 112 1.48 12.53 3.10
N GLY A 113 0.89 12.40 4.27
CA GLY A 113 1.03 13.29 5.41
C GLY A 113 1.85 12.63 6.51
N GLU A 114 1.34 12.70 7.73
CA GLU A 114 1.98 12.10 8.90
C GLU A 114 2.00 10.57 8.83
N MET A 115 2.99 9.97 9.51
CA MET A 115 3.10 8.52 9.68
C MET A 115 3.38 8.22 11.14
N HIS A 116 2.47 7.49 11.76
CA HIS A 116 2.57 7.01 13.13
C HIS A 116 3.05 5.56 13.10
N PHE A 117 4.11 5.22 13.83
CA PHE A 117 4.70 3.89 13.93
C PHE A 117 4.67 3.43 15.39
#